data_AF-A0A924WHT5-F1
#
_entry.id   AF-A0A924WHT5-F1
#
_cell.length_a   1.000
_cell.length_b   1.000
_cell.length_c   1.000
_cell.angle_alpha   90.00
_cell.angle_beta   90.00
_cell.angle_gamma   90.00
#
_symmetry.space_group_name_H-M   'P 1'
#
loop_
_entity.id
_entity.type
_entity.pdbx_description
1 polymer ?
#
loop_
_entity_poly.entity_id
_entity_poly.type
_entity_poly.pdbx_seq_one_letter_code
_entity_poly.pdbx_strand_id
1 'polypeptide(L)' 'WFRHTFRNSDAIILLAGFREGPFKIGISYDATVSGLANNAGGTFELTLGLVLRNKKRPDINDCTRMFQ' A
#
# COMPACT_ATOMS: atom_id res chain seq x y z
N TRP A 1 5.13 9.17 7.48
CA TRP A 1 4.50 10.36 8.08
C TRP A 1 3.83 9.90 9.36
N PHE A 2 4.35 10.31 10.52
CA PHE A 2 3.80 9.95 11.82
C PHE A 2 3.23 11.22 12.44
N ARG A 3 1.90 11.33 12.46
CA ARG A 3 1.20 12.45 13.10
C ARG A 3 0.67 11.94 14.44
N HIS A 4 1.09 12.59 15.51
CA HIS A 4 0.83 12.14 16.88
C HIS A 4 -0.15 13.11 17.55
N THR A 5 -1.39 12.66 17.78
CA THR A 5 -2.43 13.45 18.44
C THR A 5 -3.08 12.60 19.54
N PHE A 6 -2.42 12.49 20.70
CA PHE A 6 -2.90 11.65 21.81
C PHE A 6 -4.14 12.17 22.56
N ARG A 7 -4.52 13.44 22.35
CA ARG A 7 -5.54 14.11 23.17
C ARG A 7 -6.93 14.15 22.52
N ASN A 8 -7.04 13.70 21.27
CA ASN A 8 -8.29 13.69 20.51
C ASN A 8 -8.23 12.52 19.51
N SER A 9 -8.23 11.28 20.03
CA SER A 9 -8.25 10.08 19.19
C SER A 9 -9.65 9.91 18.60
N ASP A 10 -9.96 10.70 17.57
CA ASP A 10 -11.24 10.60 16.87
C ASP A 10 -11.37 9.27 16.13
N ALA A 11 -10.26 8.66 15.69
CA ALA A 11 -10.24 7.36 15.04
C ALA A 11 -8.91 6.59 15.26
N ILE A 12 -9.00 5.26 15.25
CA ILE A 12 -7.89 4.31 15.10
C ILE A 12 -7.92 3.76 13.69
N ILE A 13 -6.77 3.73 13.01
CA ILE A 13 -6.67 3.16 11.67
C ILE A 13 -5.81 1.90 11.75
N LEU A 14 -6.38 0.76 11.36
CA LEU A 14 -5.65 -0.49 11.15
C LEU A 14 -5.32 -0.61 9.66
N LEU A 15 -4.05 -0.90 9.35
CA LEU A 15 -3.59 -1.11 7.98
C LEU A 15 -2.83 -2.43 7.89
N ALA A 16 -3.25 -3.31 6.99
CA ALA A 16 -2.54 -4.52 6.64
C ALA A 16 -2.21 -4.49 5.14
N GLY A 17 -0.96 -4.78 4.78
CA GLY A 17 -0.53 -4.75 3.39
C GLY A 17 0.34 -5.96 3.06
N PHE A 18 0.07 -6.58 1.91
CA PHE A 18 0.86 -7.68 1.36
C PHE A 18 1.43 -7.28 0.01
N ARG A 19 2.70 -7.64 -0.24
CA ARG A 19 3.38 -7.39 -1.51
C ARG A 19 4.10 -8.63 -1.96
N GLU A 20 3.68 -9.16 -3.10
CA GLU A 20 4.26 -10.34 -3.74
C GLU A 20 4.64 -10.01 -5.18
N GLY A 21 5.94 -9.90 -5.44
CA GLY A 21 6.46 -9.56 -6.77
C GLY A 21 5.86 -8.26 -7.35
N PRO A 22 5.10 -8.33 -8.47
CA PRO A 22 4.44 -7.17 -9.07
C PRO A 22 3.13 -6.78 -8.38
N PHE A 23 2.55 -7.62 -7.52
CA PHE A 23 1.26 -7.36 -6.89
C PHE A 23 1.44 -6.68 -5.52
N LYS A 24 0.59 -5.69 -5.25
CA LYS A 24 0.45 -5.00 -3.97
C LYS A 24 -1.01 -5.00 -3.58
N ILE A 25 -1.32 -5.47 -2.38
CA ILE A 25 -2.68 -5.47 -1.83
C ILE A 25 -2.60 -4.80 -0.46
N GLY A 26 -3.51 -3.87 -0.19
CA GLY A 26 -3.63 -3.19 1.09
C GLY A 26 -5.08 -3.19 1.55
N ILE A 27 -5.30 -3.39 2.84
CA ILE A 27 -6.60 -3.28 3.49
C ILE A 27 -6.41 -2.27 4.62
N SER A 28 -7.24 -1.23 4.65
CA SER A 28 -7.35 -0.31 5.79
C SER A 28 -8.74 -0.36 6.40
N TYR A 29 -8.77 -0.24 7.72
CA TYR A 29 -9.99 -0.09 8.49
C TYR A 29 -9.84 1.10 9.42
N ASP A 30 -10.67 2.13 9.23
CA ASP A 30 -10.80 3.22 10.18
C ASP A 30 -11.91 2.89 11.20
N ALA A 31 -11.60 3.02 12.47
CA ALA A 31 -12.49 2.77 13.58
C ALA A 31 -12.57 4.05 14.40
N THR A 32 -13.67 4.78 14.28
CA THR A 32 -13.94 5.97 15.07
C THR A 32 -14.03 5.59 16.55
N VAL A 33 -13.23 6.22 17.43
CA VAL A 33 -13.16 5.87 18.88
C VAL A 33 -13.64 7.00 19.79
N SER A 34 -13.99 8.16 19.24
CA SER A 34 -14.52 9.28 20.01
C SER A 34 -15.96 9.04 20.46
N GLY A 35 -16.52 9.96 21.25
CA GLY A 35 -17.93 9.92 21.69
C GLY A 35 -18.97 9.88 20.54
N LEU A 36 -18.54 10.07 19.28
CA LEU A 36 -19.35 9.90 18.06
C LEU A 36 -19.33 8.46 17.51
N ALA A 37 -18.56 7.55 18.11
CA ALA A 37 -18.46 6.13 17.74
C ALA A 37 -19.79 5.37 17.83
N ASN A 38 -20.74 5.86 18.62
CA ASN A 38 -22.06 5.24 18.74
C ASN A 38 -22.97 5.48 17.52
N ASN A 39 -22.55 6.33 16.57
CA ASN A 39 -23.37 6.71 15.40
C ASN A 39 -22.61 6.66 14.07
N ALA A 40 -21.30 6.88 14.07
CA ALA A 40 -20.45 6.76 12.89
C ALA A 40 -19.70 5.42 12.92
N GLY A 41 -20.25 4.41 12.23
CA GLY A 41 -19.56 3.13 12.01
C GLY A 41 -18.23 3.32 11.27
N GLY A 42 -17.31 2.37 11.45
CA GLY A 42 -15.98 2.41 10.80
C GLY A 42 -16.02 2.23 9.28
N THR A 43 -14.99 2.71 8.60
CA THR A 43 -14.80 2.68 7.15
C THR A 43 -13.84 1.57 6.76
N PHE A 44 -14.24 0.74 5.81
CA PHE A 44 -13.39 -0.28 5.22
C PHE A 44 -12.90 0.16 3.86
N GLU A 45 -11.58 0.14 3.65
CA GLU A 45 -10.94 0.51 2.40
C GLU A 45 -10.06 -0.64 1.88
N LEU A 46 -10.11 -0.86 0.56
CA LEU A 46 -9.31 -1.86 -0.13
C LEU A 46 -8.45 -1.19 -1.21
N THR A 47 -7.15 -1.48 -1.19
CA THR A 47 -6.16 -0.99 -2.14
C THR A 47 -5.57 -2.14 -2.94
N LEU A 48 -5.52 -2.00 -4.27
CA LEU A 48 -4.93 -2.97 -5.20
C LEU A 48 -3.92 -2.25 -6.11
N GLY A 49 -2.73 -2.81 -6.28
CA GLY A 49 -1.67 -2.25 -7.08
C GLY A 49 -0.95 -3.32 -7.90
N LEU A 50 -0.69 -3.01 -9.17
CA LEU A 50 0.01 -3.88 -10.11
C LEU A 50 1.20 -3.15 -10.71
N VAL A 51 2.39 -3.67 -10.48
CA VAL A 51 3.65 -3.11 -10.94
C VAL A 51 4.05 -3.78 -12.25
N LEU A 52 3.78 -3.11 -13.36
CA LEU A 52 4.23 -3.55 -14.68
C LEU A 52 5.74 -3.30 -14.82
N ARG A 53 6.55 -4.35 -14.72
CA ARG A 53 7.98 -4.26 -15.07
C ARG A 53 8.11 -4.27 -16.59
N ASN A 54 8.55 -3.16 -17.16
CA ASN A 54 8.89 -3.12 -18.58
C ASN A 54 10.11 -4.02 -18.82
N LYS A 55 9.98 -4.99 -19.74
CA LYS A 55 11.12 -5.84 -20.16
C LYS A 55 12.11 -4.91 -20.87
N LYS A 56 13.28 -4.67 -20.27
CA LYS A 56 14.34 -3.90 -20.95
C LYS A 56 14.59 -4.57 -22.30
N ARG A 57 14.56 -3.78 -23.38
CA ARG A 57 14.93 -4.29 -24.70
C ARG A 57 16.37 -4.79 -24.61
N PRO A 58 16.72 -5.94 -25.21
CA PRO A 58 18.11 -6.35 -25.26
C PRO A 58 18.89 -5.23 -25.95
N ASP A 59 19.92 -4.74 -25.26
CA ASP A 59 20.84 -3.77 -25.83
C ASP A 59 21.63 -4.51 -26.90
N ILE A 60 21.28 -4.24 -28.17
CA ILE A 60 21.83 -4.94 -29.34
C ILE A 60 23.28 -4.50 -29.62
N ASN A 61 23.85 -3.63 -28.78
CA ASN A 61 25.19 -3.08 -28.93
C ASN A 61 26.20 -3.75 -27.99
N ASP A 62 25.79 -4.74 -27.19
CA ASP A 62 26.67 -5.55 -26.36
C ASP A 62 27.28 -6.71 -27.17
N CYS A 63 28.18 -6.37 -28.10
CA CYS A 63 28.90 -7.31 -28.97
C CYS A 63 29.79 -8.30 -28.20
N THR A 64 30.05 -8.03 -26.92
CA THR A 64 30.91 -8.84 -26.05
C THR A 64 30.29 -10.13 -25.55
N ARG A 65 28.96 -10.31 -25.69
CA ARG A 65 28.26 -11.54 -25.27
C ARG A 65 28.07 -12.60 -26.37
N MET A 66 28.51 -12.35 -27.61
CA MET A 66 28.43 -13.32 -28.70
C MET A 66 29.59 -14.33 -28.73
N PHE A 67 30.69 -14.05 -28.03
CA PHE A 67 31.92 -14.84 -28.10
C PHE A 67 32.35 -15.44 -26.75
N GLN A 68 31.43 -15.55 -25.80
CA GLN A 68 31.64 -16.29 -24.54
C GLN A 68 30.86 -17.59 -24.55
#